data_AF-A0A251WEN0-F1
#
_entry.id   AF-A0A251WEN0-F1
#
_cell.length_a   1.000
_cell.length_b   1.000
_cell.length_c   1.000
_cell.angle_alpha   90.00
_cell.angle_beta   90.00
_cell.angle_gamma   90.00
#
_symmetry.space_group_name_H-M   'P 1'
#
loop_
_entity.id
_entity.type
_entity.pdbx_description
1 polymer ?
#
loop_
_entity_poly.entity_id
_entity_poly.type
_entity_poly.pdbx_seq_one_letter_code
_entity_poly.pdbx_strand_id
1 'polypeptide(L)'
;MERSDKQRLHWTVPQFATPEQSQTWSHLMPLLTWQLWLARACVTQTLLPWQKLSSNPSPGRVADSFATLLVRLGSPAVDPKPRGKSSGWLPG
;
A
#
# COMPACT_ATOMS: atom_id res chain seq x y z
N MET A 1 5.19 -22.57 2.37
CA MET A 1 5.75 -22.13 1.08
C MET A 1 5.31 -20.69 0.88
N GLU A 2 6.21 -19.72 1.01
CA GLU A 2 5.86 -18.32 0.75
C GLU A 2 5.57 -18.11 -0.74
N ARG A 3 4.54 -17.31 -1.05
CA ARG A 3 4.24 -16.90 -2.42
C ARG A 3 5.33 -15.94 -2.89
N SER A 4 5.85 -16.15 -4.10
CA SER A 4 6.87 -15.27 -4.69
C SER A 4 6.39 -13.83 -4.81
N ASP A 5 7.28 -12.86 -4.63
CA ASP A 5 6.94 -11.42 -4.61
C ASP A 5 6.18 -10.95 -5.85
N LYS A 6 6.49 -11.54 -7.01
CA LYS A 6 5.78 -11.30 -8.28
C LYS A 6 4.29 -11.64 -8.23
N GLN A 7 3.91 -12.73 -7.54
CA GLN A 7 2.49 -13.09 -7.38
C GLN A 7 1.79 -12.17 -6.39
N ARG A 8 2.49 -11.74 -5.33
CA ARG A 8 1.92 -10.88 -4.29
C ARG A 8 1.72 -9.43 -4.75
N LEU A 9 2.63 -8.91 -5.57
CA LEU A 9 2.50 -7.61 -6.21
C LEU A 9 1.47 -7.60 -7.36
N HIS A 10 0.77 -8.73 -7.58
CA HIS A 10 -0.20 -8.88 -8.65
C HIS A 10 0.39 -8.52 -10.04
N TRP A 11 1.69 -8.76 -10.24
CA TRP A 11 2.44 -8.31 -11.42
C TRP A 11 1.74 -8.68 -12.73
N THR A 12 1.17 -9.89 -12.80
CA THR A 12 0.54 -10.47 -13.99
C THR A 12 -0.99 -10.50 -13.93
N VAL A 13 -1.61 -9.92 -12.90
CA VAL A 13 -3.07 -9.96 -12.70
C VAL A 13 -3.82 -8.87 -13.48
N PRO A 14 -3.33 -7.62 -13.61
CA PRO A 14 -4.14 -6.58 -14.23
C PRO A 14 -4.24 -6.80 -15.74
N GLN A 15 -5.47 -6.72 -16.24
CA GLN A 15 -5.77 -6.69 -17.66
C GLN A 15 -5.94 -5.24 -18.08
N PHE A 16 -4.97 -4.69 -18.80
CA PHE A 16 -5.02 -3.32 -19.29
C PHE A 16 -5.65 -3.28 -20.68
N ALA A 17 -6.48 -2.26 -20.91
CA ALA A 17 -7.14 -2.06 -22.20
C ALA A 17 -6.23 -1.35 -23.22
N THR A 18 -5.19 -0.64 -22.75
CA THR A 18 -4.30 0.18 -23.59
C THR A 18 -2.82 -0.12 -23.33
N PRO A 19 -1.95 0.02 -24.36
CA PRO A 19 -0.50 -0.12 -24.21
C PRO A 19 0.10 0.85 -23.18
N GLU A 20 -0.40 2.09 -23.13
CA GLU A 20 0.10 3.14 -22.24
C GLU A 20 -0.14 2.80 -20.77
N GLN A 21 -1.29 2.17 -20.45
CA GLN A 21 -1.58 1.66 -19.11
C GLN A 21 -0.63 0.52 -18.73
N SER A 22 -0.34 -0.40 -19.65
CA SER A 22 0.61 -1.49 -19.43
C SER A 22 2.03 -0.98 -19.19
N GLN A 23 2.45 0.04 -19.94
CA GLN A 23 3.75 0.68 -19.74
C GLN A 23 3.83 1.42 -18.40
N THR A 24 2.77 2.15 -18.04
CA THR A 24 2.66 2.83 -16.74
C THR A 24 2.75 1.81 -15.60
N TRP A 25 2.04 0.69 -15.69
CA TRP A 25 2.14 -0.40 -14.72
C TRP A 25 3.56 -0.95 -14.62
N SER A 26 4.21 -1.17 -15.76
CA SER A 26 5.60 -1.64 -15.82
C SER A 26 6.58 -0.67 -15.15
N HIS A 27 6.33 0.64 -15.21
CA HIS A 27 7.12 1.66 -14.51
C HIS A 27 6.83 1.70 -13.00
N LEU A 28 5.58 1.44 -12.58
CA LEU A 28 5.19 1.42 -11.17
C LEU A 28 5.76 0.22 -10.40
N MET A 29 5.86 -0.94 -11.04
CA MET A 29 6.27 -2.16 -10.33
C MET A 29 7.68 -2.11 -9.71
N PRO A 30 8.72 -1.59 -10.39
CA PRO A 30 10.01 -1.36 -9.76
C PRO A 30 9.93 -0.45 -8.53
N LEU A 31 9.11 0.61 -8.58
CA LEU A 31 8.94 1.53 -7.46
C LEU A 31 8.31 0.83 -6.25
N LEU A 32 7.25 0.05 -6.46
CA LEU A 32 6.65 -0.77 -5.38
C LEU A 32 7.65 -1.78 -4.80
N THR A 33 8.45 -2.40 -5.65
CA THR A 33 9.48 -3.36 -5.22
C THR A 33 10.53 -2.69 -4.34
N TRP A 34 11.01 -1.51 -4.74
CA TRP A 34 11.94 -0.71 -3.95
C TRP A 34 11.34 -0.23 -2.62
N GLN A 35 10.08 0.19 -2.62
CA GLN A 35 9.38 0.58 -1.39
C GLN A 35 9.30 -0.58 -0.40
N LEU A 36 8.96 -1.80 -0.84
CA LEU A 36 8.96 -2.97 0.03
C LEU A 36 10.37 -3.33 0.53
N TRP A 37 11.38 -3.23 -0.33
CA TRP A 37 12.76 -3.50 0.07
C TRP A 37 13.28 -2.51 1.14
N LEU A 38 12.99 -1.21 0.97
CA LEU A 38 13.34 -0.17 1.94
C LEU A 38 12.54 -0.30 3.24
N ALA A 39 11.24 -0.55 3.13
CA ALA A 39 10.34 -0.70 4.28
C ALA A 39 10.76 -1.86 5.20
N ARG A 40 11.51 -2.85 4.71
CA ARG A 40 12.07 -3.94 5.51
C ARG A 40 12.83 -3.45 6.74
N ALA A 41 13.54 -2.33 6.65
CA ALA A 41 14.30 -1.76 7.77
C ALA A 41 13.42 -0.97 8.75
N CYS A 42 12.26 -0.49 8.31
CA CYS A 42 11.38 0.39 9.08
C CYS A 42 10.21 -0.34 9.73
N VAL A 43 9.81 -1.49 9.16
CA VAL A 43 8.63 -2.24 9.58
C VAL A 43 8.93 -3.10 10.80
N THR A 44 8.15 -2.88 11.86
CA THR A 44 8.00 -3.87 12.93
C THR A 44 7.03 -4.94 12.41
N GLN A 45 7.48 -6.19 12.28
CA GLN A 45 6.64 -7.27 11.72
C GLN A 45 5.35 -7.43 12.55
N THR A 46 4.21 -7.21 11.92
CA THR A 46 2.90 -7.57 12.46
C THR A 46 2.75 -9.07 12.30
N LEU A 47 3.09 -9.82 13.35
CA LEU A 47 3.06 -11.27 13.33
C LEU A 47 1.72 -11.79 13.84
N LEU A 48 1.26 -12.89 13.24
CA LEU A 48 0.24 -13.72 13.85
C LEU A 48 0.82 -14.42 15.09
N PRO A 49 0.02 -14.72 16.12
CA PRO A 49 0.54 -15.21 17.40
C PRO A 49 1.31 -16.54 17.32
N TRP A 50 1.10 -17.34 16.28
CA TRP A 50 1.84 -18.58 16.03
C TRP A 50 3.01 -18.43 15.04
N GLN A 51 3.26 -17.23 14.49
CA GLN A 51 4.33 -17.02 13.53
C GLN A 51 5.66 -16.66 14.20
N LYS A 52 6.74 -17.28 13.70
CA LYS A 52 8.11 -16.98 14.13
C LYS A 52 8.57 -15.60 13.62
N LEU A 53 9.24 -14.84 14.48
CA LEU A 53 10.05 -13.69 14.06
C LEU A 53 11.18 -14.15 13.14
N SER A 54 11.41 -13.38 12.07
CA SER A 54 12.59 -13.50 11.22
C SER A 54 13.39 -12.21 11.29
N SER A 55 14.71 -12.29 11.41
CA SER A 55 15.59 -11.11 11.31
C SER A 55 15.64 -10.53 9.89
N ASN A 56 15.34 -11.34 8.87
CA ASN A 56 15.28 -10.93 7.47
C ASN A 56 13.91 -11.33 6.89
N PRO A 57 12.87 -10.49 7.05
CA PRO A 57 11.57 -10.79 6.49
C PRO A 57 11.62 -10.72 4.97
N SER A 58 10.92 -11.64 4.32
CA SER A 58 10.67 -11.61 2.88
C SER A 58 9.88 -10.35 2.51
N PRO A 59 9.92 -9.90 1.24
CA PRO A 59 9.13 -8.75 0.82
C PRO A 59 7.62 -8.99 0.99
N GLY A 60 7.16 -10.24 0.82
CA GLY A 60 5.80 -10.64 1.16
C GLY A 60 5.41 -10.37 2.61
N ARG A 61 6.30 -10.66 3.58
CA ARG A 61 6.05 -10.32 4.99
C ARG A 61 6.10 -8.83 5.29
N VAL A 62 6.97 -8.09 4.61
CA VAL A 62 7.01 -6.63 4.73
C VAL A 62 5.69 -6.02 4.25
N ALA A 63 5.14 -6.53 3.14
CA ALA A 63 3.86 -6.09 2.60
C ALA A 63 2.70 -6.30 3.59
N ASP A 64 2.67 -7.41 4.32
CA ASP A 64 1.63 -7.67 5.34
C ASP A 64 1.61 -6.64 6.48
N SER A 65 2.78 -6.10 6.81
CA SER A 65 2.94 -5.12 7.89
C SER A 65 3.00 -3.67 7.36
N PHE A 66 2.89 -3.48 6.05
CA PHE A 66 3.05 -2.19 5.40
C PHE A 66 1.92 -1.22 5.78
N ALA A 67 0.70 -1.71 6.01
CA ALA A 67 -0.40 -0.89 6.51
C ALA A 67 -0.05 -0.23 7.86
N THR A 68 0.59 -0.98 8.77
CA THR A 68 1.05 -0.44 10.07
C THR A 68 2.10 0.66 9.88
N LEU A 69 2.97 0.52 8.88
CA LEU A 69 3.94 1.56 8.50
C LEU A 69 3.22 2.82 7.98
N LEU A 70 2.23 2.67 7.09
CA LEU A 70 1.46 3.80 6.55
C LEU A 70 0.75 4.60 7.64
N VAL A 71 0.19 3.92 8.65
CA VAL A 71 -0.40 4.60 9.83
C VAL A 71 0.63 5.43 10.58
N ARG A 72 1.87 4.94 10.72
CA ARG A 72 2.96 5.68 11.39
C ARG A 72 3.46 6.87 10.58
N LEU A 73 3.50 6.73 9.26
CA LEU A 73 3.89 7.83 8.35
C LEU A 73 2.81 8.91 8.27
N GLY A 74 1.54 8.53 8.49
CA GLY A 74 0.40 9.41 8.31
C GLY A 74 0.04 9.62 6.84
N SER A 75 -0.98 10.45 6.61
CA SER A 75 -1.37 10.85 5.27
C SER A 75 -0.72 12.20 4.93
N PRO A 76 -0.08 12.34 3.76
CA PRO A 76 0.33 13.65 3.28
C PRO A 76 -0.85 14.50 2.77
N ALA A 77 -2.05 13.90 2.68
CA ALA A 77 -3.23 14.60 2.19
C ALA A 77 -3.69 15.65 3.21
N VAL A 78 -4.06 16.82 2.70
CA VAL A 78 -4.70 17.88 3.48
C VAL A 78 -6.08 17.41 3.93
N ASP A 79 -6.51 17.88 5.10
CA ASP A 79 -7.85 17.61 5.62
C ASP A 79 -8.95 17.91 4.59
N PRO A 80 -10.00 17.08 4.50
CA PRO A 80 -11.07 17.29 3.56
C PRO A 80 -11.78 18.61 3.86
N LYS A 81 -12.10 19.38 2.81
CA LYS A 81 -12.86 20.61 2.95
C LYS A 81 -14.21 20.31 3.62
N PRO A 82 -14.54 20.94 4.78
CA PRO A 82 -15.82 20.70 5.42
C PRO A 82 -16.94 21.10 4.46
N ARG A 83 -17.87 20.18 4.24
CA ARG A 83 -19.09 20.48 3.48
C ARG A 83 -19.94 21.42 4.33
N GLY A 84 -19.86 22.72 4.03
CA GLY A 84 -20.74 23.71 4.66
C GLY A 84 -22.19 23.28 4.49
N LYS A 85 -22.98 23.33 5.58
CA LYS A 85 -24.42 23.20 5.49
C LYS A 85 -24.94 24.46 4.79
N SER A 86 -25.73 24.31 3.73
CA SER A 86 -26.44 25.45 3.13
C SER A 86 -27.33 26.09 4.19
N SER A 87 -27.36 27.43 4.28
CA SER A 87 -28.39 28.12 5.04
C SER A 87 -29.74 27.68 4.48
N GLY A 88 -30.54 26.98 5.28
CA GLY A 88 -31.88 26.55 4.87
C GLY A 88 -32.74 27.75 4.45
N TRP A 89 -33.91 27.47 3.88
CA TRP A 89 -34.88 28.51 3.56
C TRP A 89 -35.24 29.31 4.81
N LEU A 90 -35.28 30.64 4.68
CA LEU A 90 -35.75 31.53 5.73
C LEU A 90 -37.24 31.28 5.98
N PRO A 91 -37.69 31.12 7.23
CA PRO A 91 -39.12 31.06 7.54
C PRO A 91 -39.75 32.43 7.23
N GLY A 92 -40.88 32.39 6.52
CA GLY A 92 -41.73 33.55 6.22
C GLY A 92 -42.70 33.88 7.33
#